data_AF-A0A8X8WG46-F1
#
_entry.id   AF-A0A8X8WG46-F1
#
_cell.length_a   1.000
_cell.length_b   1.000
_cell.length_c   1.000
_cell.angle_alpha   90.00
_cell.angle_beta   90.00
_cell.angle_gamma   90.00
#
_symmetry.space_group_name_H-M   'P 1'
#
loop_
_entity.id
_entity.type
_entity.pdbx_description
1 polymer ?
#
loop_
_entity_poly.entity_id
_entity_poly.type
_entity_poly.pdbx_seq_one_letter_code
_entity_poly.pdbx_strand_id
1 'polypeptide(L)'
;MKAKMERSAFLFAALLLAVLSPFSRAADLKGSFDDNFSKSCPERNFKTSEGGQIWHLSLDHDAGCGFMTKQSYRFGWFSMKLKLVAGDSAGVVTAYYVSIDFGGGVYIL
;
A
#
# COMPACT_ATOMS: atom_id res chain seq x y z
N MET A 1 -11.72 -48.39 20.12
CA MET A 1 -11.48 -47.17 20.93
C MET A 1 -10.19 -46.42 20.56
N LYS A 2 -9.08 -47.07 20.20
CA LYS A 2 -7.80 -46.40 19.88
C LYS A 2 -7.84 -45.43 18.68
N ALA A 3 -8.47 -45.82 17.56
CA ALA A 3 -8.54 -44.98 16.35
C ALA A 3 -9.32 -43.66 16.53
N LYS A 4 -10.23 -43.58 17.51
CA LYS A 4 -11.02 -42.35 17.78
C LYS A 4 -10.21 -41.33 18.58
N MET A 5 -9.32 -41.81 19.44
CA MET A 5 -8.43 -40.98 20.27
C MET A 5 -7.30 -40.36 19.44
N GLU A 6 -6.74 -41.09 18.47
CA GLU A 6 -5.75 -40.53 17.54
C GLU A 6 -6.35 -39.42 16.67
N ARG A 7 -7.54 -39.63 16.09
CA ARG A 7 -8.23 -38.57 15.32
C ARG A 7 -8.47 -37.32 16.16
N SER A 8 -8.82 -37.47 17.43
CA SER A 8 -9.01 -36.34 18.34
C SER A 8 -7.70 -35.61 18.62
N ALA A 9 -6.59 -36.34 18.83
CA ALA A 9 -5.27 -35.75 19.04
C ALA A 9 -4.78 -34.98 17.80
N PHE A 10 -5.00 -35.52 16.60
CA PHE A 10 -4.69 -34.82 15.35
C PHE A 10 -5.51 -33.53 15.18
N LEU A 11 -6.80 -33.54 15.55
CA LEU A 11 -7.64 -32.35 15.51
C LEU A 11 -7.18 -31.27 16.51
N PHE A 12 -6.76 -31.66 17.72
CA PHE A 12 -6.20 -30.73 18.71
C PHE A 12 -4.85 -30.14 18.27
N ALA A 13 -3.98 -30.95 17.68
CA ALA A 13 -2.70 -30.47 17.15
C ALA A 13 -2.88 -29.49 15.98
N ALA A 14 -3.82 -29.77 15.07
CA ALA A 14 -4.15 -28.87 13.97
C ALA A 14 -4.75 -27.54 14.48
N LEU A 15 -5.56 -27.58 15.53
CA LEU A 15 -6.13 -26.37 16.16
C LEU A 15 -5.03 -25.52 16.83
N LEU A 16 -4.08 -26.15 17.53
CA LEU A 16 -2.95 -25.45 18.14
C LEU A 16 -2.04 -24.78 17.10
N LEU A 17 -1.79 -25.44 15.97
CA LEU A 17 -1.02 -24.88 14.85
C LEU A 17 -1.73 -23.69 14.18
N ALA A 18 -3.05 -23.73 14.08
CA ALA A 18 -3.83 -22.61 13.54
C ALA A 18 -3.79 -21.38 14.46
N VAL A 19 -3.81 -21.57 15.78
CA VAL A 19 -3.76 -20.47 16.78
C VAL A 19 -2.37 -19.84 16.87
N LEU A 20 -1.30 -20.61 16.62
CA LEU A 20 0.08 -20.13 16.63
C LEU A 20 0.53 -19.48 15.32
N SER A 21 -0.29 -19.57 14.26
CA SER A 21 0.05 -18.89 13.00
C SER A 21 0.08 -17.37 13.20
N PRO A 22 1.21 -16.69 12.92
CA PRO A 22 1.27 -15.24 13.07
C PRO A 22 0.25 -14.61 12.11
N PHE A 23 -0.68 -13.84 12.67
CA PHE A 23 -1.67 -13.06 11.92
C PHE A 23 -0.96 -11.85 11.29
N SER A 24 -0.04 -12.11 10.36
CA SER A 24 0.68 -11.08 9.62
C SER A 24 0.29 -11.19 8.15
N ARG A 25 -1.00 -11.01 7.88
CA ARG A 25 -1.45 -10.68 6.52
C ARG A 25 -1.23 -9.18 6.35
N ALA A 26 -0.10 -8.81 5.76
CA ALA A 26 0.01 -7.49 5.15
C ALA A 26 -1.13 -7.37 4.12
N ALA A 27 -1.90 -6.29 4.21
CA ALA A 27 -2.85 -5.97 3.17
C ALA A 27 -2.05 -5.58 1.93
N ASP A 28 -1.84 -6.54 1.04
CA ASP A 28 -1.27 -6.25 -0.27
C ASP A 28 -2.32 -5.49 -1.08
N LEU A 29 -1.94 -4.40 -1.71
CA LEU A 29 -2.84 -3.63 -2.58
C LEU A 29 -3.12 -4.48 -3.82
N LYS A 30 -4.23 -5.21 -3.77
CA LYS A 30 -4.66 -6.08 -4.87
C LYS A 30 -5.42 -5.22 -5.88
N GLY A 31 -4.99 -5.21 -7.14
CA GLY A 31 -5.64 -4.47 -8.22
C GLY A 31 -4.74 -3.44 -8.88
N SER A 32 -5.33 -2.63 -9.76
CA SER A 32 -4.66 -1.52 -10.45
C SER A 32 -4.47 -0.31 -9.53
N PHE A 33 -3.74 0.69 -9.99
CA PHE A 33 -3.63 1.98 -9.30
C PHE A 33 -5.01 2.57 -8.99
N ASP A 34 -5.89 2.59 -9.99
CA ASP A 34 -7.20 3.23 -9.89
C ASP A 34 -8.15 2.49 -8.93
N ASP A 35 -7.87 1.23 -8.58
CA ASP A 35 -8.65 0.52 -7.56
C ASP A 35 -8.35 1.04 -6.15
N ASN A 36 -7.12 1.53 -5.93
CA ASN A 36 -6.59 1.80 -4.60
C ASN A 36 -6.34 3.29 -4.33
N PHE A 37 -6.05 4.07 -5.37
CA PHE A 37 -5.58 5.44 -5.26
C PHE A 37 -6.39 6.41 -6.14
N SER A 38 -6.40 7.67 -5.74
CA SER A 38 -6.86 8.79 -6.55
C SER A 38 -5.71 9.79 -6.72
N LYS A 39 -5.50 10.26 -7.95
CA LYS A 39 -4.47 11.26 -8.28
C LYS A 39 -5.06 12.67 -8.30
N SER A 40 -4.26 13.65 -7.92
CA SER A 40 -4.57 15.09 -8.03
C SER A 40 -3.82 15.79 -9.17
N CYS A 41 -3.22 15.01 -10.08
CA CYS A 41 -2.36 15.54 -11.15
C CYS A 41 -3.10 15.69 -12.50
N PRO A 42 -2.62 16.60 -13.37
CA PRO A 42 -2.89 16.52 -14.81
C PRO A 42 -2.42 15.18 -15.40
N GLU A 43 -3.09 14.68 -16.44
CA GLU A 43 -2.73 13.40 -17.07
C GLU A 43 -1.29 13.35 -17.58
N ARG A 44 -0.77 14.47 -18.08
CA ARG A 44 0.61 14.57 -18.58
C ARG A 44 1.67 14.36 -17.49
N ASN A 45 1.33 14.61 -16.22
CA ASN A 45 2.23 14.56 -15.07
C ASN A 45 2.21 13.21 -14.34
N PHE A 46 1.37 12.27 -14.78
CA PHE A 46 1.23 10.96 -14.16
C PHE A 46 1.26 9.85 -15.20
N LYS A 47 2.27 8.97 -15.14
CA LYS A 47 2.39 7.82 -16.04
C LYS A 47 2.53 6.53 -15.26
N THR A 48 1.83 5.49 -15.72
CA THR A 48 1.95 4.13 -15.16
C THR A 48 2.84 3.30 -16.08
N SER A 49 3.78 2.56 -15.50
CA SER A 49 4.58 1.57 -16.25
C SER A 49 3.69 0.51 -16.89
N GLU A 50 4.16 -0.14 -17.95
CA GLU A 50 3.43 -1.25 -18.62
C GLU A 50 2.98 -2.35 -17.64
N GLY A 51 3.81 -2.67 -16.64
CA GLY A 51 3.49 -3.67 -15.61
C GLY A 51 2.55 -3.20 -14.49
N GLY A 52 2.02 -1.97 -14.55
CA GLY A 52 1.04 -1.43 -13.60
C GLY A 52 1.55 -1.09 -12.19
N GLN A 53 2.81 -1.43 -11.89
CA GLN A 53 3.37 -1.42 -10.53
C GLN A 53 4.22 -0.20 -10.20
N ILE A 54 4.67 0.56 -11.21
CA ILE A 54 5.47 1.76 -11.04
C ILE A 54 4.68 2.95 -11.56
N TRP A 55 4.58 3.99 -10.74
CA TRP A 55 3.91 5.24 -11.06
C TRP A 55 4.93 6.37 -11.08
N HIS A 56 4.98 7.07 -12.20
CA HIS A 56 5.89 8.18 -12.44
C HIS A 56 5.11 9.49 -12.29
N LEU A 57 5.56 10.30 -11.35
CA LEU A 57 5.04 11.64 -11.11
C LEU A 57 6.06 12.65 -11.63
N SER A 58 5.58 13.71 -12.26
CA SER A 58 6.42 14.85 -12.64
C SER A 58 5.86 16.15 -12.11
N LEU A 59 6.73 17.00 -11.60
CA LEU A 59 6.46 18.39 -11.28
C LEU A 59 6.94 19.25 -12.46
N ASP A 60 6.13 20.19 -12.88
CA ASP A 60 6.53 21.24 -13.81
C ASP A 60 6.13 22.61 -13.26
N HIS A 61 6.43 23.66 -14.02
CA HIS A 61 6.15 25.04 -13.62
C HIS A 61 4.65 25.31 -13.43
N ASP A 62 3.78 24.59 -14.13
CA ASP A 62 2.36 24.89 -14.17
C ASP A 62 1.58 24.09 -13.13
N ALA A 63 2.04 22.88 -12.77
CA ALA A 63 1.34 22.03 -11.81
C ALA A 63 2.27 21.04 -11.08
N GLY A 64 1.95 20.82 -9.80
CA GLY A 64 2.42 19.68 -9.02
C GLY A 64 1.66 18.40 -9.32
N CYS A 65 2.11 17.31 -8.71
CA CYS A 65 1.47 16.02 -8.87
C CYS A 65 1.53 15.23 -7.56
N GLY A 66 0.39 14.67 -7.14
CA GLY A 66 0.31 13.77 -6.01
C GLY A 66 -0.80 12.75 -6.18
N PHE A 67 -0.84 11.78 -5.27
CA PHE A 67 -1.95 10.85 -5.16
C PHE A 67 -2.16 10.41 -3.72
N MET A 68 -3.36 9.91 -3.43
CA MET A 68 -3.76 9.49 -2.11
C MET A 68 -4.52 8.18 -2.15
N THR A 69 -4.54 7.44 -1.04
CA THR A 69 -5.40 6.26 -0.90
C THR A 69 -6.86 6.66 -0.96
N LYS A 70 -7.68 5.88 -1.66
CA LYS A 70 -9.14 6.06 -1.65
C LYS A 70 -9.76 5.68 -0.31
N GLN A 71 -9.12 4.75 0.39
CA GLN A 71 -9.58 4.27 1.69
C GLN A 71 -8.89 5.02 2.83
N SER A 72 -9.58 4.97 3.96
CA SER A 72 -9.14 5.53 5.22
C SER A 72 -8.71 4.46 6.19
N TYR A 73 -7.71 4.77 6.99
CA TYR A 73 -7.10 3.81 7.90
C TYR A 73 -7.01 4.36 9.32
N ARG A 74 -7.34 3.52 10.30
CA ARG A 74 -7.14 3.83 11.73
C ARG A 74 -5.80 3.32 12.25
N PHE A 75 -5.36 2.18 11.73
CA PHE A 75 -4.10 1.51 12.05
C PHE A 75 -3.60 0.82 10.80
N GLY A 76 -2.29 0.61 10.68
CA GLY A 76 -1.72 -0.11 9.56
C GLY A 76 -0.20 0.02 9.49
N TRP A 77 0.37 -0.74 8.56
CA TRP A 77 1.75 -0.60 8.13
C TRP A 77 1.74 -0.14 6.68
N PHE A 78 2.25 1.06 6.43
CA PHE A 78 2.28 1.64 5.10
C PHE A 78 3.74 1.70 4.64
N SER A 79 4.01 1.05 3.52
CA SER A 79 5.35 0.91 2.97
C SER A 79 5.30 1.12 1.48
N MET A 80 6.29 1.84 0.95
CA MET A 80 6.39 2.14 -0.46
C MET A 80 7.84 2.24 -0.92
N LYS A 81 8.10 1.73 -2.11
CA LYS A 81 9.39 1.91 -2.79
C LYS A 81 9.35 3.23 -3.55
N LEU A 82 10.20 4.16 -3.16
CA LEU A 82 10.32 5.48 -3.78
C LEU A 82 11.66 5.59 -4.50
N LYS A 83 11.63 6.14 -5.71
CA LYS A 83 12.83 6.60 -6.43
C LYS A 83 12.69 8.10 -6.60
N LEU A 84 13.62 8.85 -6.00
CA LEU A 84 13.62 10.31 -6.07
C LEU A 84 14.09 10.80 -7.45
N VAL A 85 13.75 12.06 -7.74
CA VAL A 85 14.22 12.77 -8.94
C VAL A 85 15.75 12.78 -8.98
N ALA A 86 16.32 12.58 -10.18
CA ALA A 86 17.76 12.61 -10.39
C ALA A 86 18.19 13.97 -10.96
N GLY A 87 19.45 14.35 -10.75
CA GLY A 87 20.00 15.61 -11.26
C GLY A 87 19.75 16.78 -10.31
N ASP A 88 19.52 17.97 -10.87
CA ASP A 88 19.20 19.17 -10.09
C ASP A 88 17.73 19.13 -9.67
N SER A 89 17.53 19.14 -8.35
CA SER A 89 16.23 19.12 -7.71
C SER A 89 16.15 20.17 -6.60
N ALA A 90 16.92 21.27 -6.73
CA ALA A 90 16.87 22.37 -5.78
C ALA A 90 15.44 22.89 -5.63
N GLY A 91 14.93 22.92 -4.39
CA GLY A 91 13.58 23.39 -4.08
C GLY A 91 12.46 22.37 -4.36
N VAL A 92 12.76 21.18 -4.87
CA VAL A 92 11.76 20.11 -5.06
C VAL A 92 11.65 19.27 -3.79
N VAL A 93 10.42 19.00 -3.36
CA VAL A 93 10.11 18.11 -2.24
C VAL A 93 9.30 16.94 -2.77
N THR A 94 9.73 15.73 -2.42
CA THR A 94 8.89 14.52 -2.55
C THR A 94 8.46 14.11 -1.15
N ALA A 95 7.15 14.03 -0.94
CA ALA A 95 6.59 13.72 0.37
C ALA A 95 5.84 12.38 0.33
N TYR A 96 6.01 11.59 1.39
CA TYR A 96 5.19 10.41 1.66
C TYR A 96 4.75 10.49 3.12
N TYR A 97 3.44 10.64 3.35
CA TYR A 97 2.91 10.94 4.67
C TYR A 97 1.52 10.37 4.87
N VAL A 98 1.12 10.29 6.15
CA VAL A 98 -0.25 9.99 6.56
C VAL A 98 -0.88 11.28 7.02
N SER A 99 -2.06 11.60 6.48
CA SER A 99 -2.90 12.69 6.98
C SER A 99 -4.09 12.09 7.70
N ILE A 100 -4.49 12.68 8.83
CA ILE A 100 -5.75 12.38 9.51
C ILE A 100 -6.88 13.32 9.05
N ASP A 101 -6.53 14.45 8.44
CA ASP A 101 -7.47 15.42 7.90
C ASP A 101 -8.03 14.92 6.56
N PHE A 102 -9.26 15.34 6.22
CA PHE A 102 -9.96 15.00 4.97
C PHE A 102 -10.15 13.49 4.74
N GLY A 103 -10.61 12.79 5.78
CA GLY A 103 -11.02 11.39 5.69
C GLY A 103 -9.97 10.41 6.18
N GLY A 104 -8.73 10.84 6.42
CA GLY A 104 -7.65 9.97 6.94
C GLY A 104 -7.12 9.05 5.85
N GLY A 105 -5.83 9.12 5.51
CA GLY A 105 -5.28 8.36 4.38
C GLY A 105 -3.78 8.53 4.22
N VAL A 106 -3.23 7.82 3.24
CA VAL A 106 -1.80 7.88 2.88
C VAL A 106 -1.65 8.69 1.59
N TYR A 107 -0.70 9.62 1.59
CA TYR A 107 -0.52 10.63 0.54
C TYR A 107 0.90 10.61 0.00
N ILE A 108 1.02 10.86 -1.31
CA ILE A 108 2.24 11.28 -1.99
C ILE A 108 2.02 12.62 -2.66
N LEU A 109 3.03 13.49 -2.57
CA LEU A 109 3.15 14.76 -3.31
C LEU A 109 4.57 14.88 -3.90
#